data_AF-A0A941ADT5-F1
#
_entry.id   AF-A0A941ADT5-F1
#
_cell.length_a   1.000
_cell.length_b   1.000
_cell.length_c   1.000
_cell.angle_alpha   90.00
_cell.angle_beta   90.00
_cell.angle_gamma   90.00
#
_symmetry.space_group_name_H-M   'P 1'
#
loop_
_entity.id
_entity.type
_entity.pdbx_description
1 polymer ?
#
loop_
_entity_poly.entity_id
_entity_poly.type
_entity_poly.pdbx_seq_one_letter_code
_entity_poly.pdbx_strand_id
1 'polypeptide(L)' 'MPTSDLKKRIRNIPDFPKKGIQFKDITTLLSDP' A
#
# COMPACT_ATOMS: atom_id res chain seq x y z
N MET A 1 5.32 9.58 16.38
CA MET A 1 4.38 9.39 15.25
C MET A 1 3.37 8.35 15.66
N PRO A 2 2.07 8.68 15.84
CA PRO A 2 1.07 7.71 16.25
C PRO A 2 0.93 6.64 15.15
N THR A 3 0.89 5.37 15.53
CA THR A 3 0.89 4.18 14.66
C THR A 3 -0.32 4.07 13.70
N SER A 4 -1.23 5.04 13.71
CA SER A 4 -2.52 5.05 13.02
C SER A 4 -2.47 5.56 11.57
N ASP A 5 -1.37 6.13 11.10
CA ASP A 5 -1.28 6.72 9.75
C ASP A 5 -0.66 5.80 8.69
N LEU A 6 -0.02 4.70 9.11
CA LEU A 6 0.60 3.75 8.18
C LEU A 6 -0.44 3.07 7.28
N LYS A 7 -1.59 2.66 7.85
CA LYS A 7 -2.65 1.97 7.11
C LYS A 7 -3.32 2.85 6.05
N LYS A 8 -3.40 4.17 6.27
CA LYS A 8 -3.99 5.12 5.31
C LYS A 8 -3.14 5.29 4.05
N ARG A 9 -1.83 5.05 4.18
CA ARG A 9 -0.87 5.24 3.10
C ARG A 9 -0.74 4.01 2.20
N ILE A 10 -1.23 2.83 2.62
CA ILE A 10 -1.21 1.62 1.78
C ILE A 10 -2.32 1.69 0.74
N ARG A 11 -1.95 1.59 -0.55
CA ARG A 11 -2.91 1.53 -1.66
C ARG A 11 -3.24 0.10 -2.03
N ASN A 12 -4.49 -0.15 -2.40
CA ASN A 12 -4.97 -1.46 -2.80
C ASN A 12 -5.19 -1.48 -4.32
N ILE A 13 -4.49 -2.35 -5.04
CA ILE A 13 -4.57 -2.49 -6.49
C ILE A 13 -5.09 -3.90 -6.80
N PRO A 14 -6.33 -4.06 -7.28
CA PRO A 14 -6.85 -5.38 -7.65
C PRO A 14 -6.23 -5.87 -8.96
N ASP A 15 -6.19 -7.20 -9.11
CA ASP A 15 -5.79 -7.93 -10.31
C ASP A 15 -4.37 -7.64 -10.81
N PHE A 16 -3.44 -7.29 -9.91
CA PHE A 16 -2.05 -6.95 -10.26
C PHE A 16 -1.01 -7.87 -9.60
N PRO A 17 0.04 -8.33 -10.32
CA PRO A 17 0.25 -8.20 -11.77
C PRO A 17 -0.57 -9.21 -12.60
N LYS A 18 -1.31 -10.09 -11.93
CA LYS A 18 -2.19 -11.09 -12.55
C LYS A 18 -3.58 -11.00 -11.93
N LYS A 19 -4.58 -11.32 -12.74
CA LYS A 19 -5.98 -11.38 -12.31
C LYS A 19 -6.16 -12.34 -11.11
N GLY A 20 -6.93 -11.92 -10.12
CA GLY A 20 -7.18 -12.62 -8.86
C GLY A 20 -6.26 -12.21 -7.70
N ILE A 21 -5.26 -11.35 -7.94
CA ILE A 21 -4.31 -10.91 -6.90
C ILE A 21 -4.70 -9.53 -6.39
N GLN A 22 -4.79 -9.37 -5.06
CA GLN A 22 -4.90 -8.07 -4.42
C GLN A 22 -3.52 -7.55 -4.04
N PHE A 23 -2.98 -6.61 -4.82
CA PHE A 23 -1.68 -6.01 -4.56
C PHE A 23 -1.81 -4.86 -3.54
N LYS A 24 -0.91 -4.84 -2.55
CA LYS A 24 -0.81 -3.77 -1.56
C LYS A 24 0.44 -2.95 -1.86
N ASP A 25 0.24 -1.75 -2.38
CA ASP A 25 1.31 -0.83 -2.68
C ASP A 25 1.68 -0.02 -1.44
N ILE A 26 2.94 -0.21 -1.00
CA ILE A 26 3.57 0.46 0.15
C ILE A 26 4.59 1.52 -0.28
N THR A 27 4.71 1.84 -1.57
CA THR A 27 5.72 2.78 -2.09
C THR A 27 5.59 4.17 -1.46
N THR A 28 4.36 4.57 -1.15
CA THR A 28 3.98 5.79 -0.43
C THR A 28 4.45 5.82 1.03
N LEU A 29 4.71 4.67 1.66
CA LEU A 29 5.32 4.58 2.99
C LEU A 29 6.84 4.70 2.93
N LEU A 30 7.45 4.24 1.83
CA LEU A 30 8.90 4.23 1.63
C LEU A 30 9.43 5.55 1.05
N SER A 31 8.55 6.44 0.57
CA SER A 31 8.89 7.79 0.09
C SER A 31 9.01 8.84 1.20
N ASP A 32 8.71 8.50 2.47
CA ASP A 32 9.03 9.37 3.60
C ASP A 32 10.48 9.05 4.07
N PRO A 33 11.44 9.98 3.94
CA PRO A 33 12.80 9.82 4.45
C PRO A 33 12.89 9.81 5.98
#